data_AF-A0A2D8MEY1-F1
#
_entry.id   AF-A0A2D8MEY1-F1
#
_cell.length_a   1.000
_cell.length_b   1.000
_cell.length_c   1.000
_cell.angle_alpha   90.00
_cell.angle_beta   90.00
_cell.angle_gamma   90.00
#
_symmetry.space_group_name_H-M   'P 1'
#
loop_
_entity.id
_entity.type
_entity.pdbx_description
1 polymer ?
#
loop_
_entity_poly.entity_id
_entity_poly.type
_entity_poly.pdbx_seq_one_letter_code
_entity_poly.pdbx_strand_id
1 'polypeptide(L)' 'VDDFQVGMECLKDKTAWTSGDWELGDEVRRWNSLQNVNRDVALLKHYLVGILKADLRQKRRAAPAPLFEDAAE' A
#
# COMPACT_ATOMS: atom_id res chain seq x y z
N VAL A 1 7.88 -13.67 8.93
CA VAL A 1 8.50 -12.71 7.98
C VAL A 1 7.74 -12.73 6.66
N ASP A 2 7.30 -13.91 6.24
CA ASP A 2 6.56 -14.12 4.98
C ASP A 2 5.27 -13.30 4.86
N ASP A 3 4.43 -13.25 5.90
CA ASP A 3 3.18 -12.47 5.88
C ASP A 3 3.41 -10.97 5.65
N PHE A 4 4.52 -10.44 6.17
CA PHE A 4 4.89 -9.04 5.98
C PHE A 4 5.30 -8.78 4.53
N GLN A 5 6.08 -9.68 3.94
CA GLN A 5 6.49 -9.59 2.54
C GLN A 5 5.27 -9.65 1.60
N VAL A 6 4.32 -10.56 1.85
CA VAL A 6 3.06 -10.67 1.10
C VAL A 6 2.20 -9.41 1.23
N GLY A 7 2.21 -8.76 2.40
CA GLY A 7 1.55 -7.48 2.61
C GLY A 7 2.17 -6.33 1.80
N MET A 8 3.48 -6.36 1.59
CA MET A 8 4.22 -5.33 0.84
C MET A 8 4.19 -5.51 -0.67
N GLU A 9 3.78 -6.66 -1.20
CA GLU A 9 3.76 -6.88 -2.65
C GLU A 9 2.87 -5.89 -3.41
N CYS A 10 1.83 -5.37 -2.77
CA CYS A 10 0.95 -4.36 -3.36
C CYS A 10 1.63 -3.00 -3.65
N LEU A 11 2.85 -2.80 -3.13
CA LEU A 11 3.70 -1.64 -3.38
C LEU A 11 4.60 -1.80 -4.61
N LYS A 12 4.75 -3.03 -5.14
CA LYS A 12 5.45 -3.25 -6.42
C LYS A 12 4.73 -2.47 -7.52
N ASP A 13 5.50 -1.89 -8.42
CA ASP A 13 5.06 -1.05 -9.55
C ASP A 13 4.36 0.28 -9.18
N LYS A 14 4.13 0.54 -7.89
CA LYS A 14 3.58 1.82 -7.39
C LYS A 14 4.62 2.69 -6.69
N THR A 15 5.85 2.20 -6.58
CA THR A 15 6.91 2.86 -5.83
C THR A 15 8.17 2.99 -6.68
N ALA A 16 8.68 4.22 -6.81
CA ALA A 16 9.84 4.57 -7.62
C ALA A 16 11.05 4.86 -6.70
N TRP A 17 11.58 3.83 -6.02
CA TRP A 17 12.64 3.99 -5.02
C TRP A 17 14.01 4.35 -5.59
N THR A 18 14.33 3.83 -6.77
CA THR A 18 15.67 3.94 -7.37
C THR A 18 15.66 4.54 -8.78
N SER A 19 14.49 4.57 -9.43
CA SER A 19 14.30 5.12 -10.77
C SER A 19 12.82 5.38 -11.04
N GLY A 20 12.53 6.23 -12.03
CA GLY A 20 11.16 6.54 -12.44
C GLY A 20 10.55 7.73 -11.71
N ASP A 21 9.23 7.84 -11.81
CA ASP A 21 8.45 8.91 -11.25
C ASP A 21 7.37 8.33 -10.32
N TRP A 22 7.12 9.01 -9.22
CA TRP A 22 6.06 8.72 -8.26
C TRP A 22 4.77 9.38 -8.70
N GLU A 23 3.70 8.60 -8.81
CA GLU A 23 2.34 9.09 -9.03
C GLU A 23 1.62 9.23 -7.68
N LEU A 24 1.71 10.41 -7.07
CA LEU A 24 1.20 10.73 -5.74
C LEU A 24 -0.22 11.30 -5.84
N GLY A 25 -1.11 10.60 -6.53
CA GLY A 25 -2.47 11.09 -6.84
C GLY A 25 -2.42 12.13 -7.95
N ASP A 26 -2.65 13.40 -7.61
CA ASP A 26 -2.69 14.50 -8.59
C ASP A 26 -1.31 15.05 -8.96
N GLU A 27 -0.26 14.63 -8.25
CA GLU A 27 1.12 15.07 -8.52
C GLU A 27 1.98 13.91 -9.03
N VAL A 28 2.70 14.15 -10.13
CA VAL A 28 3.77 13.26 -10.59
C VAL A 28 5.12 13.87 -10.19
N ARG A 29 5.92 13.12 -9.43
CA ARG A 29 7.22 13.59 -8.92
C ARG A 29 8.33 12.61 -9.23
N ARG A 30 9.45 13.09 -9.75
CA ARG A 30 10.61 12.23 -10.01
C ARG A 30 11.20 11.66 -8.72
N TRP A 31 11.70 10.43 -8.74
CA TRP A 31 12.28 9.77 -7.56
C TRP A 31 13.33 10.63 -6.82
N ASN A 32 14.17 11.34 -7.57
CA ASN A 32 15.24 12.20 -7.02
C ASN A 32 14.78 13.62 -6.68
N SER A 33 13.51 13.95 -6.88
CA SER A 33 12.98 15.28 -6.54
C SER A 33 12.55 15.40 -5.08
N LEU A 34 12.39 14.28 -4.36
CA LEU A 34 12.04 14.25 -2.95
C LEU A 34 13.24 14.74 -2.11
N GLN A 35 13.11 15.90 -1.48
CA GLN A 35 14.20 16.59 -0.79
C GLN A 35 14.39 16.11 0.67
N ASN A 36 13.75 15.01 1.06
CA ASN A 36 13.71 14.51 2.45
C ASN A 36 13.21 15.55 3.47
N VAL A 37 12.39 16.51 3.05
CA VAL A 37 11.75 17.48 3.96
C VAL A 37 10.54 16.85 4.65
N ASN A 38 10.15 17.37 5.82
CA ASN A 38 9.00 16.86 6.59
C ASN A 38 7.72 16.72 5.74
N ARG A 39 7.50 17.65 4.80
CA ARG A 39 6.36 17.62 3.87
C ARG A 39 6.40 16.38 2.96
N ASP A 40 7.56 16.10 2.37
CA ASP A 40 7.74 14.97 1.46
C ASP A 40 7.65 13.63 2.22
N VAL A 41 8.20 13.57 3.43
CA VAL A 41 8.08 12.40 4.31
C VAL A 41 6.61 12.15 4.67
N ALA A 42 5.86 13.19 5.03
CA ALA A 42 4.44 13.07 5.32
C ALA A 42 3.67 12.60 4.07
N LEU A 43 3.93 13.19 2.91
CA LEU A 43 3.32 12.82 1.64
C LEU A 43 3.55 11.35 1.30
N LEU A 44 4.81 10.90 1.37
CA LEU A 44 5.18 9.51 1.10
C LEU A 44 4.52 8.55 2.09
N LYS A 45 4.52 8.90 3.39
CA LYS A 45 3.82 8.12 4.42
C LYS A 45 2.34 7.98 4.11
N HIS A 46 1.66 9.07 3.79
CA HIS A 46 0.23 9.06 3.48
C HIS A 46 -0.08 8.22 2.24
N TYR A 47 0.75 8.33 1.21
CA TYR A 47 0.62 7.55 -0.02
C TYR A 47 0.77 6.04 0.23
N LEU A 48 1.87 5.62 0.86
CA LEU A 48 2.16 4.20 1.13
C LEU A 48 1.12 3.57 2.04
N VAL A 49 0.73 4.27 3.12
CA VAL A 49 -0.33 3.81 4.02
C VAL A 49 -1.68 3.74 3.30
N GLY A 50 -1.94 4.65 2.37
CA GLY A 50 -3.14 4.64 1.52
C GLY A 50 -3.22 3.37 0.66
N ILE A 51 -2.13 3.00 -0.01
CA ILE A 51 -2.05 1.77 -0.82
C ILE A 51 -2.26 0.54 0.04
N LEU A 52 -1.55 0.43 1.17
CA LEU A 52 -1.67 -0.72 2.07
C LEU A 52 -3.09 -0.87 2.62
N LYS A 53 -3.73 0.24 3.03
CA LYS A 53 -5.12 0.20 3.51
C LYS A 53 -6.10 -0.18 2.40
N ALA A 54 -5.87 0.26 1.17
CA ALA A 54 -6.69 -0.12 0.03
C ALA A 54 -6.57 -1.61 -0.27
N ASP A 55 -5.35 -2.15 -0.27
CA ASP A 55 -5.07 -3.58 -0.45
C ASP A 55 -5.70 -4.44 0.65
N LEU A 56 -5.51 -4.06 1.92
CA LEU A 56 -6.13 -4.76 3.06
C LEU A 56 -7.66 -4.76 2.98
N ARG A 57 -8.26 -3.65 2.54
CA ARG A 57 -9.72 -3.57 2.32
C ARG A 57 -10.16 -4.47 1.17
N GLN A 58 -9.38 -4.56 0.11
CA GLN A 58 -9.67 -5.42 -1.03
C GLN A 58 -9.55 -6.90 -0.64
N LYS A 59 -8.49 -7.28 0.07
CA LYS A 59 -8.32 -8.64 0.63
C LYS A 59 -9.45 -9.02 1.57
N ARG A 60 -9.88 -8.11 2.46
CA ARG A 60 -11.04 -8.32 3.34
C ARG A 60 -12.37 -8.47 2.59
N ARG A 61 -12.54 -7.82 1.43
CA ARG A 61 -13.73 -7.98 0.57
C ARG A 61 -13.69 -9.27 -0.23
N ALA A 62 -12.51 -9.71 -0.64
CA ALA A 62 -12.30 -10.93 -1.39
C ALA A 62 -12.37 -12.19 -0.51
N ALA A 63 -12.06 -12.06 0.79
CA ALA A 63 -12.32 -13.11 1.77
C ALA A 63 -13.85 -13.30 1.89
N PRO A 64 -14.40 -14.47 1.52
CA PRO A 64 -15.79 -14.75 1.80
C PRO A 64 -16.01 -14.61 3.31
N ALA A 65 -17.14 -14.00 3.70
CA ALA A 65 -17.52 -13.92 5.10
C ALA A 65 -17.44 -15.34 5.68
N PRO A 66 -16.80 -15.56 6.84
CA PRO A 66 -16.90 -16.84 7.52
C PRO A 66 -18.39 -17.04 7.82
N LEU A 67 -19.05 -17.85 7.01
CA LEU A 67 -20.29 -18.49 7.41
C LEU A 67 -19.90 -19.31 8.62
N PHE A 68 -20.48 -18.98 9.77
CA PHE A 68 -20.32 -19.74 11.00
C PHE A 68 -20.83 -21.16 10.74
N GLU A 69 -19.98 -22.05 10.24
CA GLU A 69 -20.22 -23.48 10.11
C GLU A 69 -19.76 -24.15 11.41
N ASP A 70 -20.40 -23.80 12.53
CA ASP A 70 -20.22 -24.48 13.81
C ASP A 70 -21.48 -24.28 14.65
N ALA A 71 -22.57 -24.97 14.28
CA ALA A 71 -23.75 -25.14 15.14
C ALA A 71 -24.55 -26.38 14.71
N ALA A 72 -23.91 -27.54 14.66
CA ALA A 72 -24.60 -28.83 14.62
C ALA A 72 -23.67 -29.95 15.11
N GLU A 73 -23.48 -30.03 16.43
CA GLU A 73 -23.32 -31.32 17.13
C GLU A 73 -23.89 -31.23 18.55
#